data_AF-A0A1Y2W3P1-F1
#
_entry.id   AF-A0A1Y2W3P1-F1
#
_cell.length_a   1.000
_cell.length_b   1.000
_cell.length_c   1.000
_cell.angle_alpha   90.00
_cell.angle_beta   90.00
_cell.angle_gamma   90.00
#
_symmetry.space_group_name_H-M   'P 1'
#
loop_
_entity.id
_entity.type
_entity.pdbx_description
1 polymer ?
#
loop_
_entity_poly.entity_id
_entity_poly.type
_entity_poly.pdbx_seq_one_letter_code
_entity_poly.pdbx_strand_id
1 'polypeptide(L)'
;MASRAPTPLRTAYRRLRAPTSTQNWAQLHSRTLVSTSKPKQYTYTQPSTVSKSLPASSTTTTTTTTKATPAKTAYSRPTPTPTSTSTPTSASARTPIPAVSGTPLPDAPSTSQTTLPPSPENGDRDDQGRPIDWTQSYHGIGTSTFGPETAQILQARLDPDDIEVKPDGIIYLPEIKYRRILNAAFGPGGWGLAPRGQLTVHEKLVTREYALVVHGRFVAQARGEQQYFSEEGISTAAEGCKSNALMRCCKDLGIASELWDPRFIRKFMKEYAVQQWVEHVTTKKRKQIWLRKDDDVRYPFKKV
;
A
#
# COMPACT_ATOMS: atom_id res chain seq x y z
N MET A 1 -31.99 33.49 -53.48
CA MET A 1 -30.69 32.89 -53.87
C MET A 1 -29.57 33.69 -53.24
N ALA A 2 -28.72 33.07 -52.42
CA ALA A 2 -27.39 33.57 -52.06
C ALA A 2 -26.62 32.45 -51.34
N SER A 3 -25.46 32.05 -51.86
CA SER A 3 -24.49 31.24 -51.13
C SER A 3 -23.11 31.81 -51.41
N ARG A 4 -22.34 32.09 -50.36
CA ARG A 4 -20.98 32.62 -50.42
C ARG A 4 -20.05 31.64 -49.71
N ALA A 5 -19.11 31.06 -50.44
CA ALA A 5 -18.04 30.24 -49.86
C ALA A 5 -17.02 31.14 -49.12
N PRO A 6 -16.45 30.68 -47.98
CA PRO A 6 -15.42 31.41 -47.25
C PRO A 6 -14.02 31.22 -47.89
N THR A 7 -13.18 32.25 -47.79
CA THR A 7 -11.80 32.25 -48.31
C THR A 7 -10.81 31.74 -47.24
N PRO A 8 -9.84 30.86 -47.55
CA PRO A 8 -8.87 30.38 -46.58
C PRO A 8 -7.77 31.42 -46.29
N LEU A 9 -7.46 31.62 -45.00
CA LEU A 9 -6.37 32.48 -44.54
C LEU A 9 -5.01 31.76 -44.60
N ARG A 10 -3.98 32.45 -45.10
CA ARG A 10 -2.58 31.98 -45.06
C ARG A 10 -1.88 32.44 -43.78
N THR A 11 -1.62 31.52 -42.85
CA THR A 11 -0.77 31.79 -41.68
C THR A 11 0.72 31.63 -42.04
N ALA A 12 1.54 32.63 -41.71
CA ALA A 12 2.97 32.63 -42.04
C ALA A 12 3.80 31.88 -40.98
N TYR A 13 4.61 30.90 -41.42
CA TYR A 13 5.51 30.14 -40.54
C TYR A 13 6.85 30.86 -40.32
N ARG A 14 7.09 31.35 -39.09
CA ARG A 14 8.36 31.95 -38.68
C ARG A 14 9.37 30.87 -38.28
N ARG A 15 10.21 30.40 -39.22
CA ARG A 15 11.31 29.47 -38.92
C ARG A 15 12.37 30.16 -38.06
N LEU A 16 12.61 29.66 -36.85
CA LEU A 16 13.80 29.97 -36.06
C LEU A 16 14.90 28.93 -36.34
N ARG A 17 16.16 29.36 -36.33
CA ARG A 17 17.32 28.57 -36.76
C ARG A 17 18.28 28.40 -35.58
N ALA A 18 18.43 27.18 -35.07
CA ALA A 18 19.38 26.88 -34.00
C ALA A 18 20.81 26.75 -34.55
N PRO A 19 21.84 27.26 -33.84
CA PRO A 19 23.24 27.08 -34.22
C PRO A 19 23.79 25.73 -33.71
N THR A 20 24.38 24.94 -34.60
CA THR A 20 25.17 23.75 -34.25
C THR A 20 26.59 24.17 -33.84
N SER A 21 26.92 24.03 -32.56
CA SER A 21 28.31 24.18 -32.08
C SER A 21 29.00 22.82 -32.09
N THR A 22 30.07 22.68 -32.87
CA THR A 22 30.95 21.51 -32.88
C THR A 22 32.30 21.87 -32.27
N GLN A 23 32.58 21.36 -31.07
CA GLN A 23 33.93 21.37 -30.51
C GLN A 23 34.29 20.00 -29.97
N ASN A 24 35.43 19.49 -30.43
CA ASN A 24 36.00 18.23 -29.95
C ASN A 24 36.59 18.42 -28.55
N TRP A 25 36.32 17.49 -27.64
CA TRP A 25 37.10 17.32 -26.40
C TRP A 25 37.63 15.90 -26.31
N ALA A 26 38.62 15.61 -27.16
CA ALA A 26 39.44 14.42 -27.04
C ALA A 26 40.55 14.67 -26.00
N GLN A 27 40.97 13.61 -25.31
CA GLN A 27 42.17 13.53 -24.47
C GLN A 27 42.28 14.56 -23.32
N LEU A 28 41.73 14.20 -22.16
CA LEU A 28 42.32 14.61 -20.89
C LEU A 28 42.55 13.38 -20.00
N HIS A 29 43.71 13.36 -19.34
CA HIS A 29 44.29 12.13 -18.80
C HIS A 29 43.72 11.79 -17.41
N SER A 30 43.04 10.64 -17.31
CA SER A 30 42.59 10.06 -16.05
C SER A 30 43.78 9.73 -15.14
N ARG A 31 44.13 10.63 -14.22
CA ARG A 31 45.16 10.37 -13.20
C ARG A 31 44.64 9.40 -12.15
N THR A 32 45.07 8.15 -12.25
CA THR A 32 44.75 7.09 -11.28
C THR A 32 45.36 7.40 -9.91
N LEU A 33 44.54 7.87 -8.97
CA LEU A 33 44.94 8.03 -7.56
C LEU A 33 44.88 6.67 -6.85
N VAL A 34 46.02 5.98 -6.81
CA VAL A 34 46.18 4.72 -6.07
C VAL A 34 46.23 5.01 -4.57
N SER A 35 45.10 4.87 -3.88
CA SER A 35 45.02 5.01 -2.42
C SER A 35 45.49 3.73 -1.71
N THR A 36 46.79 3.65 -1.37
CA THR A 36 47.38 2.50 -0.66
C THR A 36 47.08 2.51 0.84
N SER A 37 45.84 2.22 1.23
CA SER A 37 45.48 2.00 2.63
C SER A 37 45.98 0.63 3.13
N LYS A 38 47.01 0.62 3.99
CA LYS A 38 47.51 -0.61 4.64
C LYS A 38 46.43 -1.18 5.59
N PRO A 39 46.05 -2.47 5.49
CA PRO A 39 45.11 -3.06 6.44
C PRO A 39 45.76 -3.19 7.83
N LYS A 40 45.11 -2.65 8.86
CA LYS A 40 45.46 -2.98 10.25
C LYS A 40 44.98 -4.39 10.55
N GLN A 41 45.89 -5.28 10.93
CA GLN A 41 45.54 -6.59 11.48
C GLN A 41 44.84 -6.39 12.83
N TYR A 42 43.67 -7.02 13.00
CA TYR A 42 43.00 -7.15 14.29
C TYR A 42 43.29 -8.53 14.86
N THR A 43 44.18 -8.61 15.85
CA THR A 43 44.50 -9.86 16.55
C THR A 43 43.32 -10.26 17.46
N TYR A 44 42.59 -11.30 17.08
CA TYR A 44 41.50 -11.86 17.88
C TYR A 44 42.06 -12.61 19.09
N THR A 45 42.02 -11.98 20.27
CA THR A 45 42.50 -12.56 21.53
C THR A 45 41.31 -13.09 22.32
N GLN A 46 41.21 -14.41 22.49
CA GLN A 46 40.18 -15.01 23.34
C GLN A 46 40.56 -14.92 24.83
N PRO A 47 39.67 -14.46 25.72
CA PRO A 47 39.85 -14.63 27.15
C PRO A 47 39.43 -16.04 27.57
N SER A 48 40.41 -16.87 27.97
CA SER A 48 40.19 -18.23 28.49
C SER A 48 39.53 -18.23 29.87
N THR A 49 38.71 -19.25 30.14
CA THR A 49 38.04 -19.47 31.44
C THR A 49 39.04 -19.74 32.58
N VAL A 50 38.89 -19.03 33.70
CA VAL A 50 39.55 -19.37 34.98
C VAL A 50 38.56 -19.24 36.13
N SER A 51 38.22 -20.37 36.75
CA SER A 51 37.30 -20.44 37.88
C SER A 51 37.98 -20.12 39.21
N LYS A 52 37.38 -19.28 40.06
CA LYS A 52 37.66 -19.18 41.51
C LYS A 52 36.36 -19.02 42.31
N SER A 53 36.42 -19.30 43.61
CA SER A 53 35.29 -19.81 44.41
C SER A 53 34.61 -18.79 45.34
N LEU A 54 33.43 -19.18 45.84
CA LEU A 54 32.67 -18.59 46.96
C LEU A 54 33.50 -18.63 48.29
N PRO A 55 33.16 -17.83 49.33
CA PRO A 55 31.92 -17.93 50.13
C PRO A 55 30.91 -16.81 49.81
N ALA A 56 29.58 -16.98 49.89
CA ALA A 56 28.69 -17.62 50.87
C ALA A 56 28.44 -16.79 52.14
N SER A 57 27.21 -16.27 52.27
CA SER A 57 26.55 -15.91 53.52
C SER A 57 25.04 -16.13 53.36
N SER A 58 24.34 -16.47 54.44
CA SER A 58 23.02 -17.12 54.41
C SER A 58 22.00 -16.45 55.32
N THR A 59 20.76 -16.30 54.86
CA THR A 59 19.58 -16.22 55.73
C THR A 59 18.40 -17.01 55.13
N THR A 60 18.07 -18.12 55.75
CA THR A 60 16.85 -18.94 55.52
C THR A 60 15.63 -18.15 56.03
N THR A 61 14.43 -18.22 55.44
CA THR A 61 13.39 -19.26 55.63
C THR A 61 12.23 -18.89 54.67
N THR A 62 11.70 -19.76 53.79
CA THR A 62 10.54 -20.68 54.02
C THR A 62 9.34 -20.04 54.77
N THR A 63 8.06 -20.27 54.44
CA THR A 63 7.43 -21.43 53.77
C THR A 63 6.15 -21.09 52.99
N THR A 64 5.81 -21.96 52.04
CA THR A 64 4.49 -22.41 51.52
C THR A 64 3.26 -22.20 52.44
N THR A 65 1.98 -22.11 52.02
CA THR A 65 1.27 -22.37 50.72
C THR A 65 -0.06 -21.54 50.68
N THR A 66 -1.21 -21.79 50.00
CA THR A 66 -1.81 -22.96 49.31
C THR A 66 -2.90 -22.59 48.26
N LYS A 67 -2.78 -23.15 47.04
CA LYS A 67 -3.82 -23.72 46.14
C LYS A 67 -5.33 -23.43 46.39
N ALA A 68 -6.05 -22.97 45.35
CA ALA A 68 -7.49 -23.22 45.18
C ALA A 68 -7.91 -23.29 43.68
N THR A 69 -8.80 -24.23 43.34
CA THR A 69 -9.48 -24.33 42.02
C THR A 69 -10.78 -25.11 42.16
N PRO A 70 -11.90 -24.58 41.66
CA PRO A 70 -12.91 -25.39 40.97
C PRO A 70 -13.50 -24.66 39.74
N ALA A 71 -14.26 -25.26 38.82
CA ALA A 71 -14.38 -26.65 38.37
C ALA A 71 -15.06 -26.65 36.98
N LYS A 72 -15.17 -27.80 36.31
CA LYS A 72 -15.85 -27.91 35.00
C LYS A 72 -17.38 -27.91 35.14
N THR A 73 -18.06 -27.35 34.15
CA THR A 73 -19.38 -27.85 33.72
C THR A 73 -19.45 -27.81 32.20
N ALA A 74 -19.93 -28.88 31.58
CA ALA A 74 -20.24 -28.94 30.16
C ALA A 74 -21.70 -29.34 30.02
N TYR A 75 -22.43 -28.74 29.07
CA TYR A 75 -23.73 -29.25 28.64
C TYR A 75 -23.99 -28.96 27.15
N SER A 76 -25.01 -29.61 26.60
CA SER A 76 -25.14 -29.93 25.18
C SER A 76 -25.96 -28.96 24.32
N ARG A 77 -25.64 -28.96 23.03
CA ARG A 77 -26.50 -28.54 21.91
C ARG A 77 -27.94 -29.06 22.04
N PRO A 78 -28.96 -28.23 21.79
CA PRO A 78 -30.19 -28.63 21.13
C PRO A 78 -30.24 -28.11 19.69
N THR A 79 -30.88 -28.88 18.80
CA THR A 79 -31.28 -28.42 17.45
C THR A 79 -32.79 -28.21 17.45
N PRO A 80 -33.32 -27.18 16.80
CA PRO A 80 -34.71 -27.18 16.36
C PRO A 80 -34.80 -27.03 14.84
N THR A 81 -35.10 -28.13 14.15
CA THR A 81 -35.71 -28.08 12.80
C THR A 81 -37.20 -28.36 12.94
N PRO A 82 -38.07 -27.44 12.50
CA PRO A 82 -39.43 -27.79 12.10
C PRO A 82 -39.58 -27.63 10.58
N THR A 83 -39.84 -28.74 9.89
CA THR A 83 -40.32 -28.72 8.50
C THR A 83 -41.84 -28.70 8.53
N SER A 84 -42.47 -27.62 8.05
CA SER A 84 -43.93 -27.60 7.83
C SER A 84 -44.32 -26.68 6.68
N THR A 85 -44.75 -27.31 5.59
CA THR A 85 -45.26 -26.73 4.35
C THR A 85 -46.47 -25.80 4.58
N SER A 86 -46.51 -24.68 3.86
CA SER A 86 -47.77 -24.00 3.48
C SER A 86 -47.70 -23.51 2.03
N THR A 87 -48.86 -23.30 1.42
CA THR A 87 -49.07 -23.23 -0.04
C THR A 87 -48.82 -21.85 -0.67
N PRO A 88 -48.57 -21.78 -2.00
CA PRO A 88 -48.37 -20.52 -2.71
C PRO A 88 -49.67 -19.71 -2.78
N THR A 89 -49.60 -18.40 -2.51
CA THR A 89 -50.74 -17.48 -2.65
C THR A 89 -50.80 -16.88 -4.06
N SER A 90 -52.02 -16.72 -4.56
CA SER A 90 -52.40 -16.44 -5.95
C SER A 90 -51.68 -15.29 -6.66
N ALA A 91 -51.59 -15.45 -7.98
CA ALA A 91 -51.18 -14.41 -8.92
C ALA A 91 -51.99 -13.12 -8.78
N SER A 92 -51.31 -11.99 -8.98
CA SER A 92 -51.94 -10.71 -9.35
C SER A 92 -51.50 -10.37 -10.77
N ALA A 93 -52.42 -10.48 -11.73
CA ALA A 93 -52.13 -10.26 -13.14
C ALA A 93 -51.88 -8.77 -13.41
N ARG A 94 -50.70 -8.44 -13.95
CA ARG A 94 -50.42 -7.10 -14.48
C ARG A 94 -50.76 -7.04 -15.96
N THR A 95 -51.66 -6.14 -16.32
CA THR A 95 -52.14 -5.92 -17.69
C THR A 95 -50.98 -5.52 -18.61
N PRO A 96 -50.77 -6.16 -19.77
CA PRO A 96 -49.76 -5.72 -20.72
C PRO A 96 -50.18 -4.39 -21.37
N ILE A 97 -49.20 -3.50 -21.55
CA ILE A 97 -49.37 -2.22 -22.24
C ILE A 97 -49.52 -2.49 -23.75
N PRO A 98 -50.45 -1.82 -24.47
CA PRO A 98 -50.64 -2.06 -25.90
C PRO A 98 -49.40 -1.69 -26.71
N ALA A 99 -49.07 -2.51 -27.71
CA ALA A 99 -47.95 -2.28 -28.61
C ALA A 99 -48.22 -1.08 -29.54
N VAL A 100 -47.20 -0.26 -29.76
CA VAL A 100 -47.25 0.85 -30.73
C VAL A 100 -47.01 0.30 -32.13
N SER A 101 -47.96 0.50 -33.04
CA SER A 101 -47.86 0.08 -34.44
C SER A 101 -46.82 0.90 -35.21
N GLY A 102 -45.57 0.40 -35.25
CA GLY A 102 -44.56 0.83 -36.21
C GLY A 102 -44.52 -0.11 -37.42
N THR A 103 -44.52 0.43 -38.63
CA THR A 103 -44.37 -0.35 -39.87
C THR A 103 -42.99 -1.02 -39.95
N PRO A 104 -42.89 -2.31 -40.29
CA PRO A 104 -41.60 -2.97 -40.45
C PRO A 104 -40.82 -2.43 -41.65
N LEU A 105 -39.51 -2.27 -41.48
CA LEU A 105 -38.55 -1.95 -42.54
C LEU A 105 -38.15 -3.27 -43.24
N PRO A 106 -37.95 -3.32 -44.57
CA PRO A 106 -37.79 -4.57 -45.32
C PRO A 106 -36.56 -5.40 -44.92
N ASP A 107 -36.68 -6.72 -45.14
CA ASP A 107 -35.77 -7.74 -44.62
C ASP A 107 -34.30 -7.58 -45.03
N ALA A 108 -33.41 -7.63 -44.04
CA ALA A 108 -32.00 -7.96 -44.26
C ALA A 108 -31.81 -9.48 -44.21
N PRO A 109 -30.98 -10.09 -45.09
CA PRO A 109 -30.88 -11.53 -45.21
C PRO A 109 -30.30 -12.19 -43.95
N SER A 110 -30.99 -13.23 -43.46
CA SER A 110 -30.62 -13.99 -42.25
C SER A 110 -29.32 -14.76 -42.43
N THR A 111 -28.20 -14.16 -42.04
CA THR A 111 -26.92 -14.87 -41.93
C THR A 111 -26.86 -15.62 -40.60
N SER A 112 -27.05 -16.94 -40.64
CA SER A 112 -26.91 -17.81 -39.48
C SER A 112 -25.48 -17.78 -38.91
N GLN A 113 -25.34 -18.13 -37.62
CA GLN A 113 -24.06 -18.25 -36.91
C GLN A 113 -23.29 -16.93 -36.70
N THR A 114 -23.86 -15.99 -35.94
CA THR A 114 -23.02 -15.08 -35.14
C THR A 114 -22.32 -15.89 -34.05
N THR A 115 -21.16 -16.46 -34.40
CA THR A 115 -20.20 -16.93 -33.39
C THR A 115 -19.85 -15.73 -32.52
N LEU A 116 -20.14 -15.79 -31.22
CA LEU A 116 -19.69 -14.76 -30.29
C LEU A 116 -18.16 -14.67 -30.42
N PRO A 117 -17.59 -13.49 -30.72
CA PRO A 117 -16.14 -13.34 -30.72
C PRO A 117 -15.63 -13.70 -29.32
N PRO A 118 -14.51 -14.43 -29.19
CA PRO A 118 -13.96 -14.72 -27.88
C PRO A 118 -13.74 -13.39 -27.15
N SER A 119 -14.28 -13.27 -25.94
CA SER A 119 -13.96 -12.15 -25.06
C SER A 119 -12.43 -12.08 -24.95
N PRO A 120 -11.80 -10.91 -25.15
CA PRO A 120 -10.35 -10.83 -25.31
C PRO A 120 -9.67 -11.44 -24.07
N GLU A 121 -8.87 -12.48 -24.28
CA GLU A 121 -8.25 -13.29 -23.23
C GLU A 121 -7.07 -12.57 -22.52
N ASN A 122 -7.22 -11.26 -22.30
CA ASN A 122 -6.24 -10.33 -21.76
C ASN A 122 -6.12 -10.45 -20.23
N GLY A 123 -6.02 -11.68 -19.72
CA GLY A 123 -5.58 -11.96 -18.35
C GLY A 123 -4.10 -12.37 -18.34
N ASP A 124 -3.39 -12.11 -17.23
CA ASP A 124 -2.07 -12.69 -17.02
C ASP A 124 -2.16 -14.21 -17.12
N ARG A 125 -1.24 -14.83 -17.87
CA ARG A 125 -1.13 -16.28 -18.04
C ARG A 125 0.19 -16.78 -17.47
N ASP A 126 0.18 -17.99 -16.91
CA ASP A 126 1.39 -18.68 -16.48
C ASP A 126 2.17 -19.28 -17.66
N ASP A 127 3.35 -19.85 -17.39
CA ASP A 127 4.21 -20.52 -18.38
C ASP A 127 3.51 -21.70 -19.11
N GLN A 128 2.33 -22.13 -18.65
CA GLN A 128 1.51 -23.19 -19.25
C GLN A 128 0.27 -22.62 -19.99
N GLY A 129 0.18 -21.29 -20.14
CA GLY A 129 -0.91 -20.59 -20.82
C GLY A 129 -2.21 -20.48 -20.01
N ARG A 130 -2.20 -20.84 -18.73
CA ARG A 130 -3.40 -20.85 -17.87
C ARG A 130 -3.60 -19.48 -17.21
N PRO A 131 -4.83 -18.96 -17.09
CA PRO A 131 -5.09 -17.70 -16.38
C PRO A 131 -4.60 -17.72 -14.93
N ILE A 132 -3.88 -16.68 -14.51
CA ILE A 132 -3.33 -16.57 -13.16
C ILE A 132 -4.41 -16.05 -12.19
N ASP A 133 -4.80 -16.88 -11.23
CA ASP A 133 -5.62 -16.46 -10.10
C ASP A 133 -4.80 -15.59 -9.12
N TRP A 134 -4.85 -14.28 -9.33
CA TRP A 134 -4.25 -13.30 -8.42
C TRP A 134 -4.90 -13.21 -7.03
N THR A 135 -5.88 -14.06 -6.67
CA THR A 135 -6.38 -14.21 -5.29
C THR A 135 -5.65 -15.30 -4.48
N GLN A 136 -4.86 -16.17 -5.11
CA GLN A 136 -4.07 -17.22 -4.42
C GLN A 136 -2.63 -17.38 -4.95
N SER A 137 -2.36 -17.03 -6.21
CA SER A 137 -1.06 -17.26 -6.86
C SER A 137 0.10 -16.44 -6.27
N TYR A 138 1.31 -17.01 -6.32
CA TYR A 138 2.59 -16.35 -6.07
C TYR A 138 3.46 -16.26 -7.35
N HIS A 139 2.84 -16.33 -8.53
CA HIS A 139 3.52 -16.33 -9.83
C HIS A 139 4.58 -15.23 -9.95
N GLY A 140 5.79 -15.58 -10.38
CA GLY A 140 6.88 -14.62 -10.60
C GLY A 140 7.60 -14.10 -9.35
N ILE A 141 7.26 -14.57 -8.14
CA ILE A 141 8.00 -14.24 -6.91
C ILE A 141 9.46 -14.70 -7.03
N GLY A 142 10.41 -13.80 -6.77
CA GLY A 142 11.84 -14.12 -6.76
C GLY A 142 12.47 -14.55 -8.09
N THR A 143 11.72 -14.62 -9.20
CA THR A 143 12.25 -15.14 -10.49
C THR A 143 13.25 -14.21 -11.17
N SER A 144 13.13 -12.90 -10.94
CA SER A 144 14.04 -11.89 -11.49
C SER A 144 14.04 -10.61 -10.66
N THR A 145 15.20 -9.98 -10.57
CA THR A 145 15.36 -8.62 -10.02
C THR A 145 14.80 -7.58 -10.98
N PHE A 146 14.35 -6.44 -10.46
CA PHE A 146 14.07 -5.27 -11.28
C PHE A 146 15.35 -4.70 -11.91
N GLY A 147 15.23 -3.94 -12.99
CA GLY A 147 16.35 -3.27 -13.64
C GLY A 147 17.03 -2.23 -12.73
N PRO A 148 18.29 -1.84 -13.00
CA PRO A 148 19.06 -0.96 -12.12
C PRO A 148 18.42 0.44 -11.96
N GLU A 149 17.83 0.99 -13.02
CA GLU A 149 17.12 2.28 -12.99
C GLU A 149 15.89 2.22 -12.09
N THR A 150 15.06 1.18 -12.25
CA THR A 150 13.92 0.89 -11.37
C THR A 150 14.36 0.72 -9.91
N ALA A 151 15.43 -0.04 -9.65
CA ALA A 151 15.97 -0.24 -8.31
C ALA A 151 16.48 1.07 -7.69
N GLN A 152 17.11 1.94 -8.47
CA GLN A 152 17.56 3.27 -8.04
C GLN A 152 16.39 4.17 -7.63
N ILE A 153 15.26 4.11 -8.34
CA ILE A 153 14.04 4.87 -7.98
C ILE A 153 13.39 4.32 -6.71
N LEU A 154 13.28 2.99 -6.59
CA LEU A 154 12.65 2.32 -5.43
C LEU A 154 13.46 2.51 -4.13
N GLN A 155 14.79 2.56 -4.23
CA GLN A 155 15.72 2.70 -3.10
C GLN A 155 16.27 4.12 -2.94
N ALA A 156 15.66 5.11 -3.63
CA ALA A 156 16.00 6.51 -3.46
C ALA A 156 15.78 6.98 -2.02
N ARG A 157 16.63 7.90 -1.55
CA ARG A 157 16.41 8.59 -0.27
C ARG A 157 15.14 9.45 -0.37
N LEU A 158 14.39 9.47 0.71
CA LEU A 158 13.24 10.37 0.83
C LEU A 158 13.71 11.82 0.97
N ASP A 159 12.94 12.73 0.39
CA ASP A 159 13.03 14.15 0.73
C ASP A 159 12.57 14.33 2.19
N PRO A 160 13.35 15.01 3.07
CA PRO A 160 12.89 15.34 4.41
C PRO A 160 11.55 16.08 4.46
N ASP A 161 11.21 16.87 3.43
CA ASP A 161 9.95 17.61 3.35
C ASP A 161 8.75 16.75 2.91
N ASP A 162 9.00 15.50 2.49
CA ASP A 162 7.96 14.50 2.23
C ASP A 162 7.58 13.67 3.48
N ILE A 163 8.31 13.82 4.59
CA ILE A 163 8.15 13.03 5.80
C ILE A 163 7.32 13.80 6.84
N GLU A 164 6.19 13.21 7.23
CA GLU A 164 5.24 13.75 8.20
C GLU A 164 5.48 13.20 9.62
N VAL A 165 5.04 13.96 10.63
CA VAL A 165 5.16 13.61 12.06
C VAL A 165 3.78 13.47 12.68
N LYS A 166 3.43 12.28 13.18
CA LYS A 166 2.19 12.09 13.96
C LYS A 166 2.30 12.70 15.36
N PRO A 167 1.18 13.09 16.01
CA PRO A 167 1.17 13.61 17.38
C PRO A 167 1.76 12.68 18.46
N ASP A 168 1.89 11.38 18.18
CA ASP A 168 2.52 10.36 19.02
C ASP A 168 4.06 10.28 18.85
N GLY A 169 4.62 10.95 17.83
CA GLY A 169 6.05 10.93 17.50
C GLY A 169 6.45 9.92 16.43
N ILE A 170 5.51 9.20 15.82
CA ILE A 170 5.78 8.28 14.71
C ILE A 170 5.90 9.08 13.41
N ILE A 171 7.05 8.98 12.75
CA ILE A 171 7.26 9.54 11.41
C ILE A 171 6.65 8.63 10.34
N TYR A 172 6.13 9.21 9.26
CA TYR A 172 5.55 8.46 8.15
C TYR A 172 5.68 9.21 6.82
N LEU A 173 5.73 8.44 5.73
CA LEU A 173 5.58 8.95 4.37
C LEU A 173 4.07 8.91 3.99
N PRO A 174 3.46 9.98 3.47
CA PRO A 174 2.07 9.94 3.00
C PRO A 174 1.84 8.95 1.86
N GLU A 175 0.68 8.28 1.88
CA GLU A 175 0.28 7.23 0.93
C GLU A 175 0.48 7.61 -0.55
N ILE A 176 0.13 8.86 -0.90
CA ILE A 176 0.27 9.40 -2.27
C ILE A 176 1.72 9.39 -2.77
N LYS A 177 2.72 9.51 -1.87
CA LYS A 177 4.14 9.49 -2.25
C LYS A 177 4.58 8.09 -2.66
N TYR A 178 4.14 7.04 -1.96
CA TYR A 178 4.35 5.65 -2.40
C TYR A 178 3.78 5.41 -3.81
N ARG A 179 2.55 5.87 -4.08
CA ARG A 179 1.94 5.76 -5.43
C ARG A 179 2.75 6.50 -6.50
N ARG A 180 3.33 7.67 -6.17
CA ARG A 180 4.21 8.42 -7.09
C ARG A 180 5.52 7.67 -7.36
N ILE A 181 6.14 7.07 -6.33
CA ILE A 181 7.36 6.26 -6.48
C ILE A 181 7.08 5.02 -7.33
N LEU A 182 5.98 4.29 -7.10
CA LEU A 182 5.57 3.15 -7.92
C LEU A 182 5.30 3.54 -9.38
N ASN A 183 4.60 4.66 -9.60
CA ASN A 183 4.36 5.17 -10.96
C ASN A 183 5.64 5.63 -11.67
N ALA A 184 6.64 6.12 -10.94
CA ALA A 184 7.95 6.48 -11.51
C ALA A 184 8.81 5.23 -11.79
N ALA A 185 8.75 4.22 -10.93
CA ALA A 185 9.55 2.99 -11.03
C ALA A 185 9.03 1.99 -12.08
N PHE A 186 7.70 1.89 -12.23
CA PHE A 186 7.03 0.86 -13.05
C PHE A 186 6.07 1.43 -14.11
N GLY A 187 5.83 2.74 -14.13
CA GLY A 187 4.81 3.38 -14.98
C GLY A 187 3.37 3.20 -14.47
N PRO A 188 2.45 4.11 -14.80
CA PRO A 188 1.01 3.93 -14.56
C PRO A 188 0.50 2.65 -15.25
N GLY A 189 -0.21 1.80 -14.51
CA GLY A 189 -0.70 0.50 -15.00
C GLY A 189 0.33 -0.63 -14.97
N GLY A 190 1.61 -0.35 -14.70
CA GLY A 190 2.64 -1.39 -14.52
C GLY A 190 2.53 -2.17 -13.20
N TRP A 191 1.68 -1.72 -12.27
CA TRP A 191 1.50 -2.30 -10.93
C TRP A 191 0.04 -2.24 -10.45
N GLY A 192 -0.33 -3.09 -9.50
CA GLY A 192 -1.63 -3.08 -8.85
C GLY A 192 -1.68 -3.88 -7.55
N LEU A 193 -2.73 -3.67 -6.74
CA LEU A 193 -3.03 -4.53 -5.58
C LEU A 193 -4.14 -5.52 -5.94
N ALA A 194 -3.80 -6.80 -5.98
CA ALA A 194 -4.77 -7.88 -6.07
C ALA A 194 -5.32 -8.22 -4.67
N PRO A 195 -6.65 -8.22 -4.46
CA PRO A 195 -7.22 -8.56 -3.16
C PRO A 195 -7.04 -10.05 -2.83
N ARG A 196 -6.69 -10.34 -1.57
CA ARG A 196 -6.54 -11.70 -1.02
C ARG A 196 -7.61 -11.94 0.05
N GLY A 197 -8.37 -13.03 -0.10
CA GLY A 197 -9.51 -13.36 0.75
C GLY A 197 -10.67 -12.35 0.69
N GLN A 198 -11.65 -12.54 1.57
CA GLN A 198 -12.80 -11.64 1.73
C GLN A 198 -12.44 -10.43 2.60
N LEU A 199 -13.08 -9.28 2.33
CA LEU A 199 -13.03 -8.12 3.23
C LEU A 199 -13.69 -8.49 4.56
N THR A 200 -12.91 -8.53 5.64
CA THR A 200 -13.44 -8.83 6.98
C THR A 200 -13.80 -7.53 7.68
N VAL A 201 -15.04 -7.43 8.15
CA VAL A 201 -15.56 -6.27 8.87
C VAL A 201 -15.84 -6.69 10.31
N HIS A 202 -15.16 -6.04 11.25
CA HIS A 202 -15.41 -6.09 12.69
C HIS A 202 -15.99 -4.74 13.13
N GLU A 203 -16.70 -4.70 14.26
CA GLU A 203 -17.47 -3.56 14.80
C GLU A 203 -16.92 -2.14 14.54
N LYS A 204 -15.59 -1.95 14.63
CA LYS A 204 -14.90 -0.67 14.36
C LYS A 204 -13.63 -0.82 13.50
N LEU A 205 -13.44 -1.94 12.80
CA LEU A 205 -12.23 -2.27 12.06
C LEU A 205 -12.53 -3.06 10.77
N VAL A 206 -12.07 -2.55 9.64
CA VAL A 206 -12.04 -3.26 8.35
C VAL A 206 -10.63 -3.80 8.12
N THR A 207 -10.50 -5.07 7.74
CA THR A 207 -9.21 -5.73 7.43
C THR A 207 -9.31 -6.66 6.22
N ARG A 208 -8.27 -6.71 5.40
CA ARG A 208 -8.14 -7.62 4.24
C ARG A 208 -6.67 -7.77 3.86
N GLU A 209 -6.31 -8.88 3.24
CA GLU A 209 -4.97 -9.02 2.64
C GLU A 209 -4.97 -8.55 1.19
N TYR A 210 -3.81 -8.08 0.73
CA TYR A 210 -3.58 -7.71 -0.65
C TYR A 210 -2.18 -8.18 -1.07
N ALA A 211 -2.07 -8.67 -2.30
CA ALA A 211 -0.79 -8.92 -2.96
C ALA A 211 -0.48 -7.75 -3.89
N LEU A 212 0.74 -7.22 -3.81
CA LEU A 212 1.28 -6.29 -4.78
C LEU A 212 1.77 -7.09 -5.99
N VAL A 213 1.19 -6.79 -7.15
CA VAL A 213 1.57 -7.36 -8.45
C VAL A 213 2.23 -6.25 -9.26
N VAL A 214 3.35 -6.56 -9.91
CA VAL A 214 4.10 -5.63 -10.78
C VAL A 214 4.54 -6.40 -12.03
N HIS A 215 4.19 -5.89 -13.22
CA HIS A 215 4.49 -6.50 -14.52
C HIS A 215 4.22 -8.02 -14.58
N GLY A 216 3.01 -8.47 -14.22
CA GLY A 216 2.61 -9.88 -14.25
C GLY A 216 3.24 -10.78 -13.18
N ARG A 217 3.88 -10.20 -12.15
CA ARG A 217 4.57 -10.94 -11.08
C ARG A 217 4.15 -10.49 -9.69
N PHE A 218 3.97 -11.46 -8.78
CA PHE A 218 3.86 -11.24 -7.35
C PHE A 218 5.15 -10.62 -6.80
N VAL A 219 5.02 -9.55 -6.02
CA VAL A 219 6.14 -8.86 -5.35
C VAL A 219 6.09 -9.07 -3.84
N ALA A 220 4.95 -8.77 -3.22
CA ALA A 220 4.79 -8.73 -1.77
C ALA A 220 3.33 -8.96 -1.37
N GLN A 221 3.09 -9.38 -0.12
CA GLN A 221 1.74 -9.52 0.43
C GLN A 221 1.68 -8.92 1.84
N ALA A 222 0.65 -8.12 2.09
CA ALA A 222 0.42 -7.51 3.39
C ALA A 222 -1.07 -7.51 3.74
N ARG A 223 -1.35 -7.60 5.05
CA ARG A 223 -2.67 -7.30 5.59
C ARG A 223 -2.83 -5.79 5.72
N GLY A 224 -3.86 -5.25 5.09
CA GLY A 224 -4.34 -3.90 5.31
C GLY A 224 -5.37 -3.87 6.43
N GLU A 225 -5.39 -2.78 7.17
CA GLU A 225 -6.35 -2.54 8.25
C GLU A 225 -6.71 -1.05 8.31
N GLN A 226 -7.96 -0.73 8.66
CA GLN A 226 -8.45 0.63 8.82
C GLN A 226 -9.62 0.67 9.81
N GLN A 227 -9.55 1.58 10.79
CA GLN A 227 -10.62 1.78 11.77
C GLN A 227 -11.75 2.66 11.20
N TYR A 228 -12.97 2.46 11.72
CA TYR A 228 -14.15 3.27 11.40
C TYR A 228 -15.00 3.55 12.64
N PHE A 229 -15.87 4.57 12.55
CA PHE A 229 -16.67 5.06 13.69
C PHE A 229 -18.19 4.93 13.51
N SER A 230 -18.66 4.79 12.26
CA SER A 230 -20.06 4.50 11.89
C SER A 230 -20.09 3.54 10.71
N GLU A 231 -21.16 2.75 10.56
CA GLU A 231 -21.29 1.74 9.52
C GLU A 231 -21.27 2.33 8.09
N GLU A 232 -21.79 3.55 7.93
CA GLU A 232 -21.69 4.35 6.70
C GLU A 232 -20.22 4.53 6.23
N GLY A 233 -19.28 4.57 7.19
CA GLY A 233 -17.85 4.71 6.95
C GLY A 233 -17.13 3.44 6.48
N ILE A 234 -17.79 2.27 6.44
CA ILE A 234 -17.17 0.99 6.05
C ILE A 234 -16.60 1.05 4.62
N SER A 235 -17.26 1.76 3.71
CA SER A 235 -16.79 1.97 2.32
C SER A 235 -15.45 2.72 2.26
N THR A 236 -15.35 3.84 2.99
CA THR A 236 -14.12 4.63 3.13
C THR A 236 -13.03 3.83 3.84
N ALA A 237 -13.41 3.02 4.83
CA ALA A 237 -12.48 2.14 5.54
C ALA A 237 -11.95 1.00 4.65
N ALA A 238 -12.72 0.49 3.68
CA ALA A 238 -12.26 -0.50 2.73
C ALA A 238 -11.14 0.02 1.81
N GLU A 239 -11.25 1.25 1.31
CA GLU A 239 -10.18 1.90 0.53
C GLU A 239 -8.99 2.29 1.43
N GLY A 240 -9.23 2.78 2.65
CA GLY A 240 -8.15 3.02 3.62
C GLY A 240 -7.37 1.76 3.99
N CYS A 241 -8.05 0.61 4.11
CA CYS A 241 -7.46 -0.71 4.33
C CYS A 241 -6.55 -1.13 3.16
N LYS A 242 -7.03 -0.98 1.92
CA LYS A 242 -6.26 -1.21 0.68
C LYS A 242 -5.02 -0.30 0.61
N SER A 243 -5.15 0.97 0.96
CA SER A 243 -4.04 1.92 1.06
C SER A 243 -3.03 1.57 2.16
N ASN A 244 -3.49 1.08 3.32
CA ASN A 244 -2.64 0.58 4.40
C ASN A 244 -1.79 -0.61 3.93
N ALA A 245 -2.40 -1.57 3.23
CA ALA A 245 -1.69 -2.70 2.63
C ALA A 245 -0.63 -2.25 1.61
N LEU A 246 -0.94 -1.25 0.76
CA LEU A 246 0.00 -0.74 -0.24
C LEU A 246 1.33 -0.31 0.38
N MET A 247 1.27 0.53 1.41
CA MET A 247 2.47 1.06 2.08
C MET A 247 3.28 -0.05 2.76
N ARG A 248 2.62 -1.10 3.25
CA ARG A 248 3.27 -2.29 3.82
C ARG A 248 4.00 -3.10 2.76
N CYS A 249 3.35 -3.42 1.63
CA CYS A 249 3.98 -4.10 0.48
C CYS A 249 5.15 -3.30 -0.13
N CYS A 250 5.09 -1.97 -0.10
CA CYS A 250 6.17 -1.12 -0.61
C CYS A 250 7.49 -1.26 0.17
N LYS A 251 7.44 -1.72 1.44
CA LYS A 251 8.63 -1.92 2.26
C LYS A 251 9.55 -3.01 1.69
N ASP A 252 8.98 -4.05 1.11
CA ASP A 252 9.72 -5.18 0.53
C ASP A 252 10.42 -4.81 -0.79
N LEU A 253 9.99 -3.71 -1.44
CA LEU A 253 10.69 -3.06 -2.54
C LEU A 253 11.83 -2.12 -2.09
N GLY A 254 11.99 -1.91 -0.78
CA GLY A 254 12.98 -0.98 -0.19
C GLY A 254 12.49 0.46 -0.04
N ILE A 255 11.29 0.81 -0.55
CA ILE A 255 10.73 2.17 -0.50
C ILE A 255 10.56 2.61 0.96
N ALA A 256 10.99 3.83 1.28
CA ALA A 256 10.87 4.44 2.61
C ALA A 256 11.50 3.61 3.76
N SER A 257 12.43 2.70 3.44
CA SER A 257 13.08 1.81 4.40
C SER A 257 13.78 2.55 5.56
N GLU A 258 14.29 3.75 5.32
CA GLU A 258 14.94 4.58 6.36
C GLU A 258 13.98 5.08 7.46
N LEU A 259 12.67 5.14 7.21
CA LEU A 259 11.67 5.45 8.25
C LEU A 259 11.59 4.36 9.34
N TRP A 260 12.23 3.21 9.13
CA TRP A 260 12.31 2.11 10.08
C TRP A 260 13.68 2.00 10.78
N ASP A 261 14.66 2.85 10.45
CA ASP A 261 15.96 2.88 11.12
C ASP A 261 15.91 3.75 12.39
N PRO A 262 16.15 3.17 13.60
CA PRO A 262 16.19 3.95 14.84
C PRO A 262 17.28 5.04 14.88
N ARG A 263 18.28 5.04 13.99
CA ARG A 263 19.25 6.14 13.86
C ARG A 263 18.66 7.27 13.02
N PHE A 264 18.11 6.98 11.84
CA PHE A 264 17.37 7.96 11.02
C PHE A 264 16.26 8.65 11.82
N ILE A 265 15.37 7.89 12.47
CA ILE A 265 14.24 8.43 13.25
C ILE A 265 14.73 9.45 14.29
N ARG A 266 15.79 9.12 15.04
CA ARG A 266 16.35 10.03 16.06
C ARG A 266 17.04 11.27 15.46
N LYS A 267 17.65 11.19 14.27
CA LYS A 267 18.16 12.37 13.57
C LYS A 267 17.00 13.25 13.11
N PHE A 268 16.05 12.67 12.38
CA PHE A 268 14.90 13.38 11.82
C PHE A 268 14.09 14.08 12.92
N MET A 269 13.75 13.39 14.00
CA MET A 269 12.96 13.97 15.11
C MET A 269 13.69 15.10 15.85
N LYS A 270 15.03 15.12 15.86
CA LYS A 270 15.81 16.26 16.39
C LYS A 270 15.81 17.45 15.42
N GLU A 271 15.87 17.17 14.13
CA GLU A 271 16.11 18.14 13.05
C GLU A 271 14.81 18.80 12.58
N TYR A 272 13.73 18.05 12.41
CA TYR A 272 12.45 18.48 11.82
C TYR A 272 11.24 18.45 12.78
N ALA A 273 11.33 17.80 13.94
CA ALA A 273 10.21 17.72 14.90
C ALA A 273 10.46 18.50 16.21
N VAL A 274 9.37 18.81 16.91
CA VAL A 274 9.37 19.47 18.23
C VAL A 274 8.27 18.89 19.12
N GLN A 275 8.50 18.88 20.44
CA GLN A 275 7.45 18.58 21.41
C GLN A 275 6.77 19.88 21.85
N GLN A 276 5.47 20.01 21.59
CA GLN A 276 4.67 21.16 21.96
C GLN A 276 3.65 20.80 23.05
N TRP A 277 3.52 21.65 24.07
CA TRP A 277 2.39 21.58 25.01
C TRP A 277 1.14 22.17 24.37
N VAL A 278 0.04 21.43 24.44
CA VAL A 278 -1.23 21.81 23.84
C VAL A 278 -2.41 21.62 24.80
N GLU A 279 -3.38 22.52 24.72
CA GLU A 279 -4.61 22.51 25.51
C GLU A 279 -5.81 22.28 24.59
N HIS A 280 -6.68 21.34 24.97
CA HIS A 280 -7.92 21.09 24.25
C HIS A 280 -8.91 22.25 24.46
N VAL A 281 -9.36 22.88 23.37
CA VAL A 281 -10.09 24.17 23.40
C VAL A 281 -11.32 24.14 24.31
N THR A 282 -12.15 23.09 24.22
CA THR A 282 -13.31 22.90 25.10
C THR A 282 -12.94 22.33 26.47
N THR A 283 -12.41 21.10 26.53
CA THR A 283 -12.21 20.35 27.80
C THR A 283 -11.07 20.86 28.69
N LYS A 284 -10.26 21.83 28.24
CA LYS A 284 -9.07 22.39 28.91
C LYS A 284 -7.99 21.38 29.32
N LYS A 285 -8.13 20.12 28.93
CA LYS A 285 -7.11 19.07 29.18
C LYS A 285 -5.83 19.42 28.41
N ARG A 286 -4.71 19.45 29.14
CA ARG A 286 -3.37 19.68 28.57
C ARG A 286 -2.69 18.35 28.31
N LYS A 287 -1.93 18.29 27.22
CA LYS A 287 -1.01 17.19 26.90
C LYS A 287 0.20 17.72 26.14
N GLN A 288 1.29 16.98 26.15
CA GLN A 288 2.37 17.17 25.20
C GLN A 288 2.06 16.38 23.92
N ILE A 289 2.40 16.91 22.75
CA ILE A 289 2.37 16.20 21.46
C ILE A 289 3.66 16.45 20.70
N TRP A 290 3.98 15.55 19.77
CA TRP A 290 4.93 15.85 18.71
C TRP A 290 4.26 16.64 17.57
N LEU A 291 5.04 17.48 16.90
CA LEU A 291 4.66 18.26 15.73
C LEU A 291 5.89 18.42 14.82
N ARG A 292 5.68 18.58 13.51
CA ARG A 292 6.71 19.06 12.58
C ARG A 292 6.98 20.56 12.89
N LYS A 293 8.22 21.05 12.74
CA LYS A 293 8.59 22.43 13.18
C LYS A 293 7.94 23.55 12.36
N ASP A 294 7.49 23.20 11.16
CA ASP A 294 6.84 24.01 10.14
C ASP A 294 5.32 23.81 10.07
N ASP A 295 4.77 22.79 10.75
CA ASP A 295 3.33 22.53 10.86
C ASP A 295 2.73 23.23 12.09
N ASP A 296 1.41 23.43 12.08
CA ASP A 296 0.71 24.21 13.11
C ASP A 296 -0.28 23.39 13.95
N VAL A 297 -0.53 23.82 15.18
CA VAL A 297 -1.40 23.07 16.11
C VAL A 297 -2.86 23.20 15.69
N ARG A 298 -3.40 22.11 15.15
CA ARG A 298 -4.77 22.04 14.59
C ARG A 298 -5.83 21.84 15.68
N TYR A 299 -7.04 22.34 15.40
CA TYR A 299 -8.24 22.07 16.21
C TYR A 299 -8.44 20.55 16.41
N PRO A 300 -8.85 20.06 17.61
CA PRO A 300 -9.41 20.77 18.76
C PRO A 300 -8.37 21.30 19.77
N PHE A 301 -7.10 21.39 19.39
CA PHE A 301 -6.02 21.84 20.28
C PHE A 301 -5.58 23.27 19.94
N LYS A 302 -4.92 23.91 20.92
CA LYS A 302 -4.16 25.16 20.75
C LYS A 302 -2.81 25.05 21.48
N LYS A 303 -1.82 25.84 21.07
CA LYS A 303 -0.54 26.01 21.79
C LYS A 303 -0.79 26.56 23.22
N VAL A 304 0.12 26.23 24.14
CA VAL A 304 0.16 26.64 25.57
C VAL A 304 1.54 27.21 25.85
#